data_AF-A0A7C3SQK4-F1
#
_entry.id   AF-A0A7C3SQK4-F1
#
_cell.length_a   1.000
_cell.length_b   1.000
_cell.length_c   1.000
_cell.angle_alpha   90.00
_cell.angle_beta   90.00
_cell.angle_gamma   90.00
#
_symmetry.space_group_name_H-M   'P 1'
#
loop_
_entity.id
_entity.type
_entity.pdbx_description
1 polymer ?
#
loop_
_entity_poly.entity_id
_entity_poly.type
_entity_poly.pdbx_seq_one_letter_code
_entity_poly.pdbx_strand_id
1 'polypeptide(L)' 'MNEDNEKEIIIKLAKMLNELDAAETNNEAVTMERKCICGNIVSINAKYCDKCGQRLTPKEKPRVIIKKINIF' A
#
# COMPACT_ATOMS: atom_id res chain seq x y z
N MET A 1 -33.81 -22.44 -21.79
CA MET A 1 -33.18 -22.25 -20.47
C MET A 1 -34.15 -21.41 -19.66
N ASN A 2 -34.55 -21.88 -18.48
CA ASN A 2 -35.67 -21.35 -17.70
C ASN A 2 -35.28 -20.02 -17.04
N GLU A 3 -36.03 -18.94 -17.27
CA GLU A 3 -35.81 -17.61 -16.67
C GLU A 3 -35.73 -17.66 -15.12
N ASP A 4 -36.34 -18.67 -14.50
CA ASP A 4 -36.28 -18.91 -13.06
C ASP A 4 -34.88 -19.30 -12.56
N ASN A 5 -34.11 -20.03 -13.39
CA ASN A 5 -32.74 -20.44 -13.04
C ASN A 5 -31.78 -19.24 -13.11
N GLU A 6 -32.01 -18.30 -14.03
CA GLU A 6 -31.19 -17.09 -14.16
C GLU A 6 -31.40 -16.15 -12.96
N LYS A 7 -32.66 -15.99 -12.52
CA LYS A 7 -32.99 -15.22 -11.31
C LYS A 7 -32.37 -15.82 -10.06
N GLU A 8 -32.36 -17.14 -9.93
CA GLU A 8 -31.74 -17.82 -8.78
C GLU A 8 -30.22 -17.59 -8.73
N ILE A 9 -29.56 -17.62 -9.89
CA ILE A 9 -28.13 -17.35 -10.02
C ILE A 9 -27.81 -15.89 -9.63
N ILE A 10 -28.62 -14.93 -10.11
CA ILE A 10 -28.45 -13.51 -9.78
C ILE A 10 -28.61 -13.25 -8.28
N ILE A 11 -29.60 -13.87 -7.64
CA ILE A 11 -29.83 -13.75 -6.19
C ILE A 11 -28.67 -14.35 -5.39
N LYS A 12 -28.13 -15.51 -5.82
CA LYS A 12 -26.96 -16.13 -5.17
C LYS A 12 -25.71 -15.26 -5.32
N LEU A 13 -25.46 -14.71 -6.51
CA LEU A 13 -24.34 -13.79 -6.76
C LEU A 13 -24.42 -12.54 -5.87
N ALA A 14 -25.60 -11.92 -5.77
CA ALA A 14 -25.80 -10.73 -4.95
C ALA A 14 -25.54 -10.97 -3.45
N LYS A 15 -25.93 -12.14 -2.93
CA LYS A 15 -25.66 -12.52 -1.52
C LYS A 15 -24.16 -12.69 -1.26
N MET A 16 -23.45 -13.38 -2.16
CA MET A 16 -22.00 -13.57 -2.04
C MET A 16 -21.23 -12.24 -2.12
N LEU A 17 -21.70 -11.27 -2.91
CA LEU A 17 -21.06 -9.93 -2.98
C LEU A 17 -21.25 -9.14 -1.68
N ASN A 18 -22.44 -9.17 -1.07
CA ASN A 18 -22.69 -8.47 0.20
C ASN A 18 -21.83 -9.00 1.37
N GLU A 19 -21.47 -10.28 1.36
CA GLU A 19 -20.60 -10.89 2.39
C GLU A 19 -19.14 -10.42 2.28
N LEU A 20 -18.70 -9.94 1.12
CA LEU A 20 -17.35 -9.40 0.89
C LEU A 20 -17.22 -7.93 1.32
N ASP A 21 -18.28 -7.13 1.17
CA ASP A 21 -18.27 -5.70 1.52
C ASP A 21 -18.29 -5.43 3.04
N ALA A 22 -18.63 -6.42 3.85
CA ALA A 22 -18.68 -6.27 5.32
C ALA A 22 -17.29 -6.33 5.99
N ALA A 23 -16.21 -6.61 5.25
CA ALA A 23 -14.89 -6.90 5.83
C ALA A 23 -13.75 -5.97 5.40
N GLU A 24 -13.94 -4.96 4.54
CA GLU A 24 -12.80 -4.20 4.00
C GLU A 24 -12.99 -2.69 3.95
N THR A 25 -12.74 -2.02 5.07
CA THR A 25 -12.11 -0.69 5.06
C THR A 25 -11.05 -0.56 6.14
N ASN A 26 -10.17 -1.55 6.26
CA ASN A 26 -8.89 -1.35 6.94
C ASN A 26 -7.84 -1.11 5.86
N ASN A 27 -7.93 0.03 5.19
CA ASN A 27 -6.77 0.63 4.53
C ASN A 27 -5.86 1.11 5.65
N GLU A 28 -5.20 0.17 6.33
CA GLU A 28 -4.15 0.46 7.30
C GLU A 28 -3.09 1.24 6.53
N ALA A 29 -3.11 2.56 6.69
CA ALA A 29 -2.16 3.45 6.07
C ALA A 29 -0.77 2.94 6.42
N VAL A 30 -0.08 2.36 5.45
CA VAL A 30 1.25 1.77 5.63
C VAL A 30 2.13 2.82 6.30
N THR A 31 2.37 2.64 7.60
CA THR A 31 3.17 3.56 8.40
C THR A 31 4.63 3.29 8.06
N MET A 32 5.14 4.02 7.07
CA MET A 32 6.55 3.95 6.72
C MET A 32 7.37 4.71 7.76
N GLU A 33 8.17 3.97 8.53
CA GLU A 33 9.02 4.50 9.61
C GLU A 33 10.51 4.20 9.37
N ARG A 34 11.38 4.97 10.00
CA ARG A 34 12.85 4.81 9.96
C ARG A 34 13.44 5.02 11.35
N LYS A 35 14.59 4.41 11.61
CA LYS A 35 15.36 4.63 12.84
C LYS A 35 16.33 5.81 12.68
N CYS A 36 16.29 6.75 13.61
CA CYS A 36 17.29 7.81 13.75
C CYS A 36 18.59 7.25 14.38
N ILE A 37 19.71 7.93 14.16
CA ILE A 37 21.01 7.59 14.77
C ILE A 37 20.98 7.63 16.31
N CYS A 38 20.08 8.40 16.92
CA CYS A 38 19.89 8.45 18.36
C CYS A 38 19.04 7.29 18.91
N GLY A 39 18.51 6.43 18.02
CA GLY A 39 17.68 5.30 18.36
C GLY A 39 16.16 5.53 18.27
N ASN A 40 15.68 6.78 18.08
CA ASN A 40 14.24 7.03 17.95
C ASN A 40 13.66 6.50 16.63
N ILE A 41 12.43 6.02 16.64
CA ILE A 41 11.67 5.66 15.44
C ILE A 41 10.87 6.89 15.00
N VAL A 42 10.99 7.25 13.73
CA VAL A 42 10.41 8.47 13.16
C VAL A 42 9.80 8.16 11.80
N SER A 43 8.79 8.94 11.38
CA SER A 43 8.19 8.79 10.05
C SER A 43 9.26 8.91 8.94
N ILE A 44 9.12 8.12 7.87
CA ILE A 44 10.03 8.15 6.71
C ILE A 44 10.14 9.54 6.08
N ASN A 45 9.07 10.35 6.19
CA ASN A 45 8.96 11.69 5.61
C ASN A 45 9.41 12.81 6.58
N ALA A 46 9.74 12.47 7.84
CA ALA A 46 10.19 13.47 8.80
C ALA A 46 11.53 14.08 8.36
N LYS A 47 11.63 15.42 8.38
CA LYS A 47 12.85 16.17 8.05
C LYS A 47 13.84 16.25 9.22
N TYR A 48 13.34 16.09 10.45
CA TYR A 48 14.11 16.15 11.68
C TYR A 48 13.61 15.11 12.67
N CYS A 49 14.50 14.62 13.54
CA CYS A 49 14.13 13.80 14.68
C CYS A 49 13.51 14.68 15.76
N ASP A 50 12.27 14.39 16.14
CA ASP A 50 11.54 14.98 17.26
C ASP A 50 12.25 14.81 18.62
N LYS A 51 13.02 13.73 18.79
CA LYS A 51 13.73 13.45 20.05
C LYS A 51 15.08 14.15 20.18
N CYS A 52 15.90 14.16 19.13
CA CYS A 52 17.29 14.67 19.21
C CYS A 52 17.58 15.86 18.30
N GLY A 53 16.61 16.32 17.50
CA GLY A 53 16.77 17.44 16.57
C GLY A 53 17.59 17.13 15.32
N GLN A 54 18.14 15.92 15.17
CA GLN A 54 18.99 15.57 14.04
C GLN A 54 18.23 15.68 12.72
N ARG A 55 18.83 16.33 11.72
CA ARG A 55 18.27 16.40 10.37
C ARG A 55 18.27 15.02 9.72
N LEU A 56 17.11 14.61 9.23
CA LEU A 56 16.85 13.35 8.58
C LEU A 56 16.82 13.62 7.07
N THR A 57 17.92 13.34 6.37
CA THR A 57 17.93 13.46 4.91
C THR A 57 17.04 12.38 4.31
N PRO A 58 16.12 12.72 3.38
CA PRO A 58 15.39 11.70 2.64
C PRO A 58 16.41 10.89 1.83
N LYS A 59 16.29 9.56 1.85
CA LYS A 59 17.09 8.73 0.95
C LYS A 59 16.63 9.06 -0.46
N GLU A 60 17.51 9.61 -1.28
CA GLU A 60 17.21 9.82 -2.69
C GLU A 60 16.81 8.47 -3.29
N LYS A 61 15.69 8.44 -4.01
CA LYS A 61 15.31 7.23 -4.74
C LYS A 61 16.44 6.92 -5.72
N PRO A 62 17.00 5.71 -5.73
CA PRO A 62 18.04 5.36 -6.68
C PRO A 62 17.50 5.59 -8.09
N ARG A 63 18.15 6.45 -8.87
CA ARG A 63 17.82 6.62 -10.29
C ARG A 63 18.30 5.38 -11.03
N VAL A 64 17.36 4.55 -11.46
CA VAL A 64 17.66 3.41 -12.32
C VAL A 64 17.98 3.94 -13.72
N ILE A 65 19.23 3.80 -14.15
CA ILE A 65 19.64 4.12 -15.52
C ILE A 65 19.54 2.84 -16.34
N ILE A 66 18.48 2.73 -17.15
CA ILE A 66 18.33 1.60 -18.09
C ILE A 66 19.23 1.89 -19.29
N LYS A 67 20.39 1.22 -19.38
CA LYS A 67 21.22 1.24 -20.59
C LYS A 67 20.64 0.26 -21.60
N LYS A 68 20.21 0.75 -22.78
CA LYS A 68 19.94 -0.13 -23.92
C LYS A 68 21.27 -0.71 -24.39
N ILE A 69 21.42 -2.02 -24.26
CA ILE A 69 22.55 -2.76 -24.81
C ILE A 69 22.13 -3.21 -26.21
N ASN A 70 22.82 -2.72 -27.23
CA ASN A 70 22.69 -3.24 -28.59
C ASN A 70 23.59 -4.46 -28.72
N ILE A 71 22.97 -5.62 -28.92
CA ILE A 71 23.63 -6.88 -29.30
C ILE A 71 23.40 -7.04 -30.80
N PHE A 72 24.26 -6.40 -31.58
CA PHE A 72 24.44 -6.63 -33.01
C PHE A 72 25.81 -7.26 -33.23
#